data_AF-A0A1G7QR65-F1
#
_entry.id   AF-A0A1G7QR65-F1
#
_cell.length_a   1.000
_cell.length_b   1.000
_cell.length_c   1.000
_cell.angle_alpha   90.00
_cell.angle_beta   90.00
_cell.angle_gamma   90.00
#
_symmetry.space_group_name_H-M   'P 1'
#
loop_
_entity.id
_entity.type
_entity.pdbx_description
1 polymer ?
#
loop_
_entity_poly.entity_id
_entity_poly.type
_entity_poly.pdbx_seq_one_letter_code
_entity_poly.pdbx_strand_id
1 'polypeptide(L)' 'MSMDNKKLLIIGDRDGIPGQAIEACLEGKPVEILMSSTECFV' A
#
# COMPACT_ATOMS: atom_id res chain seq x y z
N MET A 1 -18.00 4.39 1.81
CA MET A 1 -17.25 3.24 2.36
C MET A 1 -16.12 3.81 3.19
N SER A 2 -16.14 3.64 4.50
CA SER A 2 -15.10 4.18 5.38
C SER A 2 -13.91 3.21 5.50
N MET A 3 -12.71 3.75 5.73
CA MET A 3 -11.45 3.01 5.76
C MET A 3 -11.00 2.67 7.20
N ASP A 4 -11.78 3.03 8.20
CA ASP A 4 -11.44 2.90 9.61
C ASP A 4 -11.13 1.45 10.00
N ASN A 5 -10.00 1.26 10.67
CA ASN A 5 -9.56 0.00 11.28
C ASN A 5 -9.41 -1.15 10.26
N LYS A 6 -9.11 -0.81 9.00
CA LYS A 6 -8.81 -1.79 7.96
C LYS A 6 -7.33 -2.13 7.95
N LYS A 7 -7.06 -3.42 7.76
CA LYS A 7 -5.72 -3.94 7.51
C LYS A 7 -5.48 -3.98 6.00
N LEU A 8 -4.33 -3.47 5.55
CA LEU A 8 -3.96 -3.46 4.14
C LEU A 8 -2.68 -4.26 3.89
N LEU A 9 -2.69 -4.96 2.76
CA LEU A 9 -1.51 -5.52 2.12
C LEU A 9 -1.29 -4.74 0.83
N ILE A 10 -0.08 -4.22 0.65
CA ILE A 10 0.27 -3.39 -0.50
C ILE A 10 1.29 -4.16 -1.35
N ILE A 11 0.92 -4.39 -2.61
CA ILE A 11 1.81 -4.93 -3.64
C ILE A 11 1.87 -3.90 -4.75
N GLY A 12 3.02 -3.25 -4.89
CA GLY A 12 3.31 -2.33 -5.99
C GLY A 12 4.01 -3.02 -7.14
N ASP A 13 4.07 -2.32 -8.26
CA ASP A 13 4.77 -2.73 -9.48
C ASP A 13 6.05 -1.90 -9.63
N ARG A 14 7.18 -2.55 -9.96
CA ARG A 14 8.48 -1.88 -10.13
C ARG A 14 8.45 -0.85 -11.25
N ASP A 15 7.82 -1.19 -12.39
CA ASP A 15 7.81 -0.36 -13.59
C ASP A 15 6.62 0.63 -13.61
N GLY A 16 5.68 0.48 -12.68
CA GLY A 16 4.51 1.32 -12.44
C GLY A 16 4.57 2.06 -11.10
N ILE A 17 3.66 1.71 -10.19
CA ILE A 17 3.55 2.37 -8.87
C ILE A 17 4.21 1.49 -7.80
N PRO A 18 5.30 1.94 -7.17
CA PRO A 18 5.94 1.18 -6.10
C PRO A 18 5.04 1.15 -4.87
N GLY A 19 5.10 0.06 -4.09
CA GLY A 19 4.26 -0.13 -2.91
C GLY A 19 4.45 0.98 -1.88
N GLN A 20 5.67 1.52 -1.79
CA GLN A 20 6.04 2.65 -0.93
C GLN A 20 5.25 3.93 -1.27
N ALA A 21 4.99 4.18 -2.55
CA ALA A 21 4.20 5.33 -2.97
C ALA A 21 2.72 5.19 -2.57
N ILE A 22 2.20 3.96 -2.61
CA ILE A 22 0.83 3.66 -2.15
C ILE A 22 0.73 3.82 -0.63
N GLU A 23 1.73 3.33 0.11
CA GLU A 23 1.83 3.51 1.56
C GLU A 23 1.86 5.00 1.95
N ALA A 24 2.67 5.82 1.27
CA ALA A 24 2.73 7.26 1.52
C ALA A 24 1.38 7.96 1.27
N CYS A 25 0.61 7.51 0.28
CA CYS A 25 -0.74 8.05 0.03
C CYS A 25 -1.74 7.71 1.16
N LEU A 26 -1.44 6.71 2.00
CA LEU A 26 -2.27 6.30 3.12
C LEU A 26 -1.81 6.93 4.45
N GLU A 27 -0.76 7.73 4.45
CA GLU A 27 -0.30 8.45 5.64
C GLU A 27 -1.43 9.32 6.24
N GLY A 28 -1.57 9.25 7.56
CA GLY A 28 -2.62 9.96 8.30
C GLY A 28 -4.03 9.38 8.15
N LYS A 29 -4.23 8.29 7.39
CA LYS A 29 -5.50 7.56 7.37
C LYS A 29 -5.57 6.55 8.52
N PRO A 30 -6.76 6.25 9.07
CA PRO A 30 -6.96 5.29 10.16
C PRO A 30 -6.89 3.84 9.65
N VAL A 31 -5.75 3.46 9.07
CA VAL A 31 -5.50 2.15 8.46
C VAL A 31 -4.22 1.52 9.00
N GLU A 32 -4.18 0.19 9.06
CA GLU A 32 -3.02 -0.57 9.49
C GLU A 32 -2.39 -1.27 8.27
N ILE A 33 -1.17 -0.91 7.90
CA ILE A 33 -0.46 -1.55 6.80
C ILE A 33 0.35 -2.71 7.38
N LEU A 34 0.02 -3.94 6.98
CA LEU A 34 0.69 -5.14 7.47
C LEU A 34 1.95 -5.47 6.65
N MET A 35 1.96 -5.09 5.38
CA MET A 35 3.03 -5.38 4.43
C MET A 35 2.95 -4.43 3.24
N SER A 36 4.10 -3.96 2.78
CA SER A 36 4.28 -3.21 1.55
C SER A 36 5.50 -3.75 0.80
N SER A 37 5.27 -4.30 -0.38
CA SER A 37 6.33 -4.81 -1.26
C SER A 37 6.15 -4.26 -2.67
N THR A 38 7.25 -4.20 -3.42
CA THR A 38 7.24 -3.86 -4.85
C THR A 38 7.77 -5.05 -5.62
N GLU A 39 6.95 -5.62 -6.49
CA GLU A 39 7.27 -6.80 -7.25
C GLU A 39 7.59 -6.45 -8.71
N CYS A 40 8.40 -7.29 -9.34
CA CYS A 40 8.65 -7.26 -10.79
C CYS A 40 7.88 -8.41 -11.42
N PHE A 41 6.74 -8.14 -12.05
CA PHE A 41 5.91 -9.18 -12.69
C PHE A 41 6.42 -9.61 -14.08
N VAL A 42 7.75 -9.70 -14.24
CA VAL A 42 8.41 -10.15 -15.48
C VAL A 42 8.28 -11.66 -15.71
#